data_AF-A0A7C5T294-F1
#
_entry.id   AF-A0A7C5T294-F1
#
_cell.length_a   1.000
_cell.length_b   1.000
_cell.length_c   1.000
_cell.angle_alpha   90.00
_cell.angle_beta   90.00
_cell.angle_gamma   90.00
#
_symmetry.space_group_name_H-M   'P 1'
#
loop_
_entity.id
_entity.type
_entity.pdbx_description
1 polymer ?
#
loop_
_entity_poly.entity_id
_entity_poly.type
_entity_poly.pdbx_seq_one_letter_code
_entity_poly.pdbx_strand_id
1 'polypeptide(L)' 'MRRVLALAQKGAGYTRPNPLVGAVLVKDGEILAEAYHERFGGPHAEVLALARAGEKARGAEL' A
#
# COMPACT_ATOMS: atom_id res chain seq x y z
N MET A 1 9.23 -0.67 7.36
CA MET A 1 8.57 0.58 7.83
C MET A 1 8.98 1.85 7.08
N ARG A 2 10.27 2.23 6.95
CA ARG A 2 10.65 3.49 6.24
C ARG A 2 10.06 3.61 4.82
N ARG A 3 10.07 2.51 4.06
CA ARG A 3 9.50 2.43 2.71
C ARG A 3 7.99 2.71 2.68
N VAL A 4 7.24 2.18 3.65
CA VAL A 4 5.79 2.38 3.81
C VAL A 4 5.47 3.87 3.99
N LEU A 5 6.23 4.57 4.85
CA LEU A 5 6.05 6.01 5.08
C LEU A 5 6.38 6.83 3.82
N ALA A 6 7.41 6.46 3.07
CA ALA A 6 7.74 7.12 1.79
C ALA A 6 6.65 6.91 0.72
N LEU A 7 6.01 5.75 0.70
CA LEU A 7 4.84 5.50 -0.16
C LEU A 7 3.64 6.33 0.27
N ALA A 8 3.33 6.36 1.57
CA ALA A 8 2.21 7.15 2.11
C ALA A 8 2.30 8.63 1.73
N GLN A 9 3.51 9.21 1.76
CA GLN A 9 3.73 10.61 1.39
C GLN A 9 3.31 10.96 -0.04
N LYS A 10 3.27 9.98 -0.95
CA LYS A 10 2.82 10.22 -2.34
C LYS A 10 1.34 10.59 -2.43
N GLY A 11 0.52 10.25 -1.42
CA GLY A 11 -0.89 10.66 -1.35
C GLY A 11 -1.10 12.09 -0.83
N ALA A 12 -0.04 12.80 -0.42
CA ALA A 12 -0.14 14.13 0.17
C ALA A 12 -0.83 15.12 -0.78
N GLY A 13 -1.90 15.75 -0.30
CA GLY A 13 -2.71 16.70 -1.07
C GLY A 13 -3.89 16.08 -1.83
N TYR A 14 -3.91 14.75 -2.01
CA TYR A 14 -4.94 14.06 -2.81
C TYR A 14 -5.92 13.25 -1.99
N THR A 15 -5.58 12.88 -0.75
CA THR A 15 -6.38 11.96 0.07
C THR A 15 -7.31 12.64 1.08
N ARG A 16 -7.18 13.95 1.33
CA ARG A 16 -7.96 14.65 2.36
C ARG A 16 -9.48 14.42 2.16
N PRO A 17 -10.26 14.19 3.23
CA PRO A 17 -9.90 14.20 4.66
C PRO A 17 -9.22 12.93 5.19
N ASN A 18 -9.02 11.90 4.35
CA ASN A 18 -8.41 10.64 4.77
C ASN A 18 -6.90 10.77 5.05
N PRO A 19 -6.36 9.94 5.96
CA PRO A 19 -4.93 9.94 6.26
C PRO A 19 -4.07 9.47 5.09
N LEU A 20 -2.78 9.73 5.19
CA LEU A 20 -1.78 9.15 4.30
C LEU A 20 -1.50 7.73 4.73
N VAL A 21 -1.70 6.78 3.82
CA VAL A 21 -1.47 5.35 4.07
C VAL A 21 -0.61 4.80 2.95
N GLY A 22 0.43 4.06 3.32
CA GLY A 22 1.24 3.25 2.43
C GLY A 22 1.12 1.78 2.85
N ALA A 23 1.38 0.86 1.93
CA ALA A 23 1.38 -0.57 2.20
C ALA A 23 2.51 -1.24 1.39
N VAL A 24 3.19 -2.20 1.99
CA VAL A 24 4.22 -3.01 1.34
C VAL A 24 3.92 -4.46 1.71
N LEU A 25 3.61 -5.29 0.72
CA LEU A 25 3.37 -6.71 0.91
C LEU A 25 4.68 -7.47 0.66
N VAL A 26 5.11 -8.26 1.63
CA VAL A 26 6.39 -9.00 1.64
C VAL A 26 6.14 -10.49 1.78
N LYS A 27 6.85 -11.31 1.03
CA LYS A 27 6.85 -12.77 1.19
C LYS A 27 8.26 -13.30 1.07
N ASP A 28 8.69 -14.12 2.01
CA ASP A 28 10.02 -14.74 2.03
C ASP A 28 11.15 -13.70 1.91
N GLY A 29 10.95 -12.51 2.50
CA GLY A 29 11.90 -11.38 2.45
C GLY A 29 11.84 -10.54 1.17
N GLU A 30 11.02 -10.90 0.19
CA GLU A 30 10.85 -10.18 -1.07
C GLU A 30 9.59 -9.31 -1.09
N ILE A 31 9.70 -8.10 -1.64
CA ILE A 31 8.55 -7.22 -1.84
C ILE A 31 7.74 -7.73 -3.04
N LEU A 32 6.53 -8.22 -2.79
CA LEU A 32 5.60 -8.66 -3.82
C LEU A 32 4.83 -7.49 -4.43
N ALA A 33 4.43 -6.54 -3.60
CA ALA A 33 3.67 -5.37 -4.03
C ALA A 33 3.86 -4.18 -3.09
N GLU A 34 3.71 -2.99 -3.65
CA GLU A 34 3.70 -1.73 -2.91
C GLU A 34 2.51 -0.91 -3.36
N ALA A 35 1.90 -0.16 -2.45
CA ALA A 35 0.81 0.75 -2.75
C ALA A 35 0.73 1.91 -1.75
N TYR A 36 -0.08 2.91 -2.09
CA TYR A 36 -0.46 4.01 -1.22
C TYR A 36 -1.89 4.44 -1.54
N HIS A 37 -2.55 5.12 -0.60
CA HIS A 37 -3.86 5.70 -0.86
C HIS A 37 -3.70 6.91 -1.79
N GLU A 38 -4.12 6.76 -3.05
CA GLU A 38 -3.76 7.72 -4.10
C GLU A 38 -4.70 8.94 -4.14
N ARG A 39 -5.96 8.78 -3.75
CA ARG A 39 -6.97 9.86 -3.78
C ARG A 39 -8.15 9.59 -2.84
N PHE A 40 -8.82 10.66 -2.41
CA PHE A 40 -10.07 10.58 -1.66
C PHE A 40 -11.13 9.78 -2.43
N GLY A 41 -11.84 8.90 -1.72
CA GLY A 41 -12.82 7.97 -2.30
C GLY A 41 -12.23 6.83 -3.13
N GLY A 42 -10.90 6.79 -3.30
CA GLY A 42 -10.19 5.67 -3.91
C GLY A 42 -9.99 4.49 -2.95
N PRO A 43 -9.50 3.35 -3.46
CA PRO A 43 -9.14 2.21 -2.62
C PRO A 43 -8.02 2.57 -1.63
N HIS A 44 -8.02 1.91 -0.48
CA HIS A 44 -6.94 2.02 0.49
C HIS A 44 -5.66 1.34 -0.02
N ALA A 45 -4.52 1.66 0.60
CA ALA A 45 -3.23 1.12 0.22
C ALA A 45 -3.17 -0.41 0.34
N GLU A 46 -3.72 -0.98 1.43
CA GLU A 46 -3.78 -2.42 1.66
C GLU A 46 -4.54 -3.16 0.55
N VAL A 47 -5.70 -2.63 0.15
CA VAL A 47 -6.51 -3.22 -0.92
C VAL A 47 -5.76 -3.21 -2.24
N LEU A 48 -5.09 -2.10 -2.57
CA LEU A 48 -4.28 -1.99 -3.78
C LEU A 48 -3.07 -2.94 -3.74
N ALA A 49 -2.38 -3.07 -2.61
CA ALA A 49 -1.22 -3.96 -2.48
C ALA A 49 -1.63 -5.43 -2.67
N LEU A 50 -2.72 -5.86 -2.04
CA LEU A 50 -3.28 -7.20 -2.20
C LEU A 50 -3.74 -7.45 -3.64
N ALA A 51 -4.45 -6.49 -4.25
CA ALA A 51 -4.90 -6.61 -5.64
C ALA A 51 -3.73 -6.71 -6.63
N ARG A 52 -2.64 -5.95 -6.41
CA ARG A 52 -1.42 -6.00 -7.22
C ARG A 52 -0.70 -7.35 -7.10
N ALA A 53 -0.66 -7.94 -5.91
CA ALA A 53 -0.01 -9.23 -5.68
C ALA A 53 -0.88 -10.44 -6.11
N GLY A 54 -2.20 -10.28 -6.10
CA GLY A 54 -3.15 -11.34 -6.44
C GLY A 54 -2.93 -12.60 -5.61
N GLU A 55 -2.93 -13.77 -6.25
CA GLU A 55 -2.74 -15.07 -5.59
C GLU A 55 -1.39 -15.19 -4.86
N LYS A 56 -0.37 -14.41 -5.25
CA LYS A 56 0.94 -14.43 -4.58
C LYS A 56 0.88 -13.87 -3.16
N ALA A 57 -0.17 -13.11 -2.82
CA ALA A 57 -0.38 -12.57 -1.48
C ALA A 57 -0.60 -13.65 -0.42
N ARG A 58 -0.96 -14.88 -0.81
CA ARG A 58 -1.19 -15.96 0.16
C ARG A 58 0.11 -16.32 0.88
N GLY A 59 0.07 -16.23 2.21
CA GLY A 59 1.22 -16.46 3.09
C GLY A 59 2.24 -15.31 3.10
N ALA A 60 1.87 -14.13 2.60
CA ALA A 60 2.67 -12.92 2.70
C ALA A 60 2.33 -12.13 3.98
N GLU A 61 3.23 -11.25 4.39
CA GLU A 61 3.07 -10.26 5.44
C GLU A 61 2.77 -8.89 4.83
N LEU A 62 1.89 -8.10 5.45
CA LEU A 62 1.46 -6.77 5.00
C LEU A 62 1.78 -5.69 6.04
#